data_AF-A0A955RGD9-F1
#
_entry.id   AF-A0A955RGD9-F1
#
_cell.length_a   1.000
_cell.length_b   1.000
_cell.length_c   1.000
_cell.angle_alpha   90.00
_cell.angle_beta   90.00
_cell.angle_gamma   90.00
#
_symmetry.space_group_name_H-M   'P 1'
#
loop_
_entity.id
_entity.type
_entity.pdbx_description
1 polymer ?
#
loop_
_entity_poly.entity_id
_entity_poly.type
_entity_poly.pdbx_seq_one_letter_code
_entity_poly.pdbx_strand_id
1 'polypeptide(L)'
;MWWMATAWAEDAEPAPPAPERPLAIPAPGRPPPMPPVEGRAPQVSDAYDLRAVREYREHHLTVRTITETWYTTTWGPGWGWGPAWPQTWVHRDQRVLLFEGNRVIDVPTALSTLGDVPAQQQLLRRISNHRNAATALTAVGFTGMAATLVGLVGFDEARTLEQAQTWSLVSGTGAVVMLGGMIGGAFPAARARTLLMDPMATFEAGEAERRFREHDDQLAAALGLSPAQVDAIEAEGRR
;
A
#
# COMPACT_ATOMS: atom_id res chain seq x y z
N MET A 1 0.49 14.06 -25.21
CA MET A 1 -0.69 14.62 -24.53
C MET A 1 -1.76 13.53 -24.53
N TRP A 2 -1.87 12.75 -23.45
CA TRP A 2 -2.87 11.68 -23.33
C TRP A 2 -3.85 12.11 -22.23
N TRP A 3 -5.11 12.28 -22.64
CA TRP A 3 -6.24 12.53 -21.76
C TRP A 3 -6.66 11.20 -21.13
N MET A 4 -6.64 11.11 -19.79
CA MET A 4 -7.46 10.12 -19.08
C MET A 4 -8.81 10.77 -18.82
N ALA A 5 -9.85 10.23 -19.47
CA ALA A 5 -11.23 10.56 -19.17
C ALA A 5 -11.56 10.01 -17.76
N THR A 6 -11.69 10.90 -16.79
CA THR A 6 -12.35 10.61 -15.52
C THR A 6 -13.85 10.59 -15.78
N ALA A 7 -14.45 9.40 -15.84
CA ALA A 7 -15.89 9.26 -15.70
C ALA A 7 -16.27 9.70 -14.28
N TRP A 8 -17.09 10.74 -14.21
CA TRP A 8 -17.69 11.24 -12.98
C TRP A 8 -18.67 10.20 -12.45
N ALA A 9 -18.50 9.79 -11.19
CA ALA A 9 -19.58 9.19 -10.43
C ALA A 9 -20.26 10.32 -9.65
N GLU A 10 -21.54 10.53 -9.96
CA GLU A 10 -22.41 11.54 -9.37
C GLU A 10 -22.51 11.40 -7.84
N ASP A 11 -22.64 12.56 -7.19
CA ASP A 11 -22.80 12.75 -5.76
C ASP A 11 -23.85 11.80 -5.16
N ALA A 12 -23.42 10.93 -4.23
CA ALA A 12 -24.36 10.24 -3.36
C ALA A 12 -24.90 11.23 -2.31
N GLU A 13 -26.19 11.57 -2.41
CA GLU A 13 -26.91 12.36 -1.42
C GLU A 13 -26.75 11.78 0.00
N PRO A 14 -26.62 12.63 1.05
CA PRO A 14 -26.63 12.16 2.43
C PRO A 14 -28.01 11.61 2.82
N ALA A 15 -28.04 10.41 3.39
CA ALA A 15 -29.27 9.76 3.84
C ALA A 15 -30.03 10.60 4.90
N PRO A 16 -31.38 10.59 4.89
CA PRO A 16 -32.17 11.33 5.86
C PRO A 16 -32.07 10.73 7.27
N PRO A 17 -32.16 11.56 8.34
CA PRO A 17 -32.12 11.07 9.72
C PRO A 17 -33.36 10.24 10.06
N ALA A 18 -33.15 9.17 10.81
CA ALA A 18 -34.20 8.24 11.23
C ALA A 18 -35.21 8.90 12.21
N PRO A 19 -36.50 8.52 12.18
CA PRO A 19 -37.52 9.08 13.06
C PRO A 19 -37.34 8.63 14.52
N GLU A 20 -37.43 9.59 15.45
CA GLU A 20 -37.41 9.38 16.89
C GLU A 20 -38.58 8.47 17.33
N ARG A 21 -38.27 7.39 18.03
CA ARG A 21 -39.29 6.52 18.66
C ARG A 21 -39.80 7.18 19.94
N PRO A 22 -41.12 7.17 20.23
CA PRO A 22 -41.66 7.71 21.47
C PRO A 22 -41.23 6.85 22.68
N LEU A 23 -40.77 7.54 23.73
CA LEU A 23 -40.42 6.97 25.03
C LEU A 23 -41.65 6.30 25.67
N ALA A 24 -41.60 4.97 25.80
CA ALA A 24 -42.59 4.21 26.55
C ALA A 24 -42.33 4.38 28.07
N ILE A 25 -43.36 4.84 28.79
CA ILE A 25 -43.38 4.93 30.25
C ILE A 25 -43.48 3.51 30.82
N PRO A 26 -42.66 3.10 31.81
CA PRO A 26 -42.73 1.75 32.37
C PRO A 26 -43.88 1.58 33.37
N ALA A 27 -44.59 0.45 33.27
CA ALA A 27 -45.60 0.03 34.25
C ALA A 27 -44.93 -0.45 35.55
N PRO A 28 -45.55 -0.23 36.74
CA PRO A 28 -44.96 -0.62 38.01
C PRO A 28 -45.27 -2.09 38.33
N GLY A 29 -44.27 -2.85 38.81
CA GLY A 29 -44.53 -4.05 39.61
C GLY A 29 -43.91 -5.38 39.15
N ARG A 30 -42.66 -5.41 38.67
CA ARG A 30 -41.91 -6.68 38.60
C ARG A 30 -40.61 -6.56 39.42
N PRO A 31 -40.34 -7.45 40.39
CA PRO A 31 -39.05 -7.46 41.07
C PRO A 31 -37.94 -7.69 40.02
N PRO A 32 -36.78 -7.02 40.16
CA PRO A 32 -35.73 -7.09 39.16
C PRO A 32 -35.25 -8.54 39.01
N PRO A 33 -35.07 -9.05 37.79
CA PRO A 33 -34.33 -10.29 37.60
C PRO A 33 -32.93 -10.10 38.19
N MET A 34 -32.45 -11.09 38.93
CA MET A 34 -31.06 -11.09 39.40
C MET A 34 -30.14 -10.81 38.21
N PRO A 35 -29.09 -9.99 38.39
CA PRO A 35 -28.14 -9.76 37.31
C PRO A 35 -27.63 -11.13 36.85
N PRO A 36 -27.54 -11.38 35.53
CA PRO A 36 -26.82 -12.55 35.07
C PRO A 36 -25.44 -12.47 35.71
N VAL A 37 -25.01 -13.56 36.35
CA VAL A 37 -23.62 -13.71 36.76
C VAL A 37 -22.81 -13.42 35.51
N GLU A 38 -22.20 -12.24 35.43
CA GLU A 38 -21.18 -11.95 34.45
C GLU A 38 -20.14 -13.03 34.71
N GLY A 39 -20.16 -14.06 33.86
CA GLY A 39 -19.04 -14.96 33.72
C GLY A 39 -17.88 -14.05 33.42
N ARG A 40 -17.07 -13.80 34.44
CA ARG A 40 -15.81 -13.08 34.35
C ARG A 40 -15.15 -13.64 33.10
N ALA A 41 -15.03 -12.83 32.04
CA ALA A 41 -14.24 -13.20 30.87
C ALA A 41 -12.94 -13.77 31.44
N PRO A 42 -12.55 -15.00 31.06
CA PRO A 42 -11.46 -15.72 31.71
C PRO A 42 -10.30 -14.74 31.87
N GLN A 43 -10.06 -14.32 33.11
CA GLN A 43 -8.95 -13.45 33.39
C GLN A 43 -7.74 -14.27 32.99
N VAL A 44 -6.89 -13.67 32.17
CA VAL A 44 -5.62 -14.21 31.70
C VAL A 44 -4.69 -14.33 32.93
N SER A 45 -4.99 -15.26 33.83
CA SER A 45 -4.23 -15.65 35.02
C SER A 45 -4.80 -17.02 35.42
N ASP A 46 -4.10 -18.12 35.18
CA ASP A 46 -2.88 -18.47 35.90
C ASP A 46 -1.89 -19.24 35.01
N ALA A 47 -0.61 -18.87 35.08
CA ALA A 47 0.54 -19.56 34.46
C ALA A 47 0.46 -19.78 32.94
N TYR A 48 0.10 -18.74 32.18
CA TYR A 48 0.58 -18.67 30.81
C TYR A 48 2.10 -18.67 30.85
N ASP A 49 2.76 -19.48 30.01
CA ASP A 49 4.14 -19.18 29.68
C ASP A 49 4.13 -17.84 28.93
N LEU A 50 4.36 -16.74 29.67
CA LEU A 50 4.38 -15.38 29.12
C LEU A 50 5.33 -15.27 27.93
N ARG A 51 6.34 -16.15 27.88
CA ARG A 51 7.23 -16.30 26.73
C ARG A 51 6.46 -16.80 25.50
N ALA A 52 5.69 -17.87 25.61
CA ALA A 52 4.88 -18.40 24.52
C ALA A 52 3.85 -17.37 24.01
N VAL A 53 3.20 -16.64 24.92
CA VAL A 53 2.25 -15.58 24.54
C VAL A 53 2.95 -14.45 23.79
N ARG A 54 4.12 -14.02 24.28
CA ARG A 54 4.92 -12.99 23.61
C ARG A 54 5.39 -13.46 22.24
N GLU A 55 5.90 -14.68 22.14
CA GLU A 55 6.42 -15.27 20.91
C GLU A 55 5.30 -15.41 19.86
N TYR A 56 4.10 -15.86 20.27
CA TYR A 56 2.93 -15.85 19.40
C TYR A 56 2.58 -14.44 18.92
N ARG A 57 2.51 -13.46 19.83
CA ARG A 57 2.20 -12.06 19.46
C ARG A 57 3.24 -11.47 18.50
N GLU A 58 4.49 -11.85 18.62
CA GLU A 58 5.58 -11.35 17.77
C GLU A 58 5.58 -11.99 16.37
N HIS A 59 5.16 -13.25 16.25
CA HIS A 59 5.29 -14.03 15.01
C HIS A 59 3.98 -14.40 14.31
N HIS A 60 2.81 -14.18 14.93
CA HIS A 60 1.54 -14.44 14.27
C HIS A 60 1.36 -13.57 13.01
N LEU A 61 0.81 -14.15 11.95
CA LEU A 61 0.68 -13.51 10.65
C LEU A 61 -0.75 -13.06 10.39
N THR A 62 -0.94 -11.78 10.07
CA THR A 62 -2.29 -11.26 9.76
C THR A 62 -2.34 -10.50 8.45
N VAL A 63 -3.48 -10.64 7.76
CA VAL A 63 -3.81 -9.83 6.57
C VAL A 63 -4.78 -8.74 7.02
N ARG A 64 -4.44 -7.48 6.76
CA ARG A 64 -5.29 -6.35 7.17
C ARG A 64 -5.44 -5.36 6.03
N THR A 65 -6.65 -4.83 5.87
CA THR A 65 -6.91 -3.70 4.99
C THR A 65 -6.68 -2.41 5.75
N ILE A 66 -5.70 -1.61 5.31
CA ILE A 66 -5.47 -0.27 5.83
C ILE A 66 -5.91 0.78 4.81
N THR A 67 -6.34 1.93 5.30
CA THR A 67 -6.58 3.09 4.45
C THR A 67 -5.35 3.98 4.47
N GLU A 68 -4.64 4.07 3.35
CA GLU A 68 -3.51 4.96 3.19
C GLU A 68 -4.01 6.30 2.64
N THR A 69 -3.63 7.39 3.29
CA THR A 69 -3.96 8.75 2.85
C THR A 69 -2.67 9.51 2.57
N TRP A 70 -2.53 10.07 1.37
CA TRP A 70 -1.38 10.90 1.02
C TRP A 70 -1.81 12.12 0.20
N TYR A 71 -0.93 13.12 0.21
CA TYR A 71 -1.15 14.40 -0.45
C TYR A 71 -0.21 14.50 -1.64
N THR A 72 -0.74 14.86 -2.80
CA THR A 72 0.08 15.21 -3.96
C THR A 72 -0.16 16.67 -4.29
N THR A 73 0.91 17.47 -4.30
CA THR A 73 0.87 18.85 -4.79
C THR A 73 1.54 18.90 -6.15
N THR A 74 0.78 19.28 -7.18
CA THR A 74 1.31 19.52 -8.53
C THR A 74 1.32 21.01 -8.83
N TRP A 75 2.37 21.43 -9.53
CA TRP A 75 2.49 22.79 -10.06
C TRP A 75 2.24 22.71 -11.56
N GLY A 76 1.09 23.20 -11.99
CA GLY A 76 0.70 23.23 -13.40
C GLY A 76 0.32 24.65 -13.81
N PRO A 77 0.52 25.02 -15.09
CA PRO A 77 -0.13 26.20 -15.62
C PRO A 77 -1.63 25.97 -15.50
N GLY A 78 -2.29 26.68 -14.59
CA GLY A 78 -3.74 26.66 -14.50
C GLY A 78 -4.29 27.08 -15.85
N TRP A 79 -4.85 26.13 -16.60
CA TRP A 79 -5.54 26.30 -17.89
C TRP A 79 -5.08 27.52 -18.70
N GLY A 80 -3.82 27.50 -19.15
CA GLY A 80 -3.27 28.47 -20.10
C GLY A 80 -3.11 29.90 -19.57
N TRP A 81 -1.86 30.34 -19.42
CA TRP A 81 -1.44 31.74 -19.25
C TRP A 81 -1.50 32.36 -17.83
N GLY A 82 -1.85 31.61 -16.79
CA GLY A 82 -1.77 32.07 -15.39
C GLY A 82 -0.48 31.67 -14.65
N PRO A 83 -0.13 32.33 -13.53
CA PRO A 83 0.91 31.83 -12.63
C PRO A 83 0.54 30.41 -12.19
N ALA A 84 1.55 29.54 -12.05
CA ALA A 84 1.35 28.18 -11.60
C ALA A 84 0.83 28.21 -10.15
N TRP A 85 -0.43 27.83 -9.95
CA TRP A 85 -1.00 27.67 -8.61
C TRP A 85 -0.80 26.21 -8.17
N PRO A 86 -0.42 25.97 -6.90
CA PRO A 86 -0.32 24.61 -6.39
C PRO A 86 -1.71 23.99 -6.33
N GLN A 87 -1.90 22.87 -7.01
CA GLN A 87 -3.09 22.04 -6.85
C GLN A 87 -2.75 20.89 -5.91
N THR A 88 -3.43 20.83 -4.77
CA THR A 88 -3.24 19.76 -3.79
C THR A 88 -4.40 18.77 -3.86
N TRP A 89 -4.06 17.51 -4.06
CA TRP A 89 -5.00 16.40 -4.12
C TRP A 89 -4.82 15.53 -2.89
N VAL A 90 -5.93 15.16 -2.25
CA VAL A 90 -5.95 14.15 -1.19
C VAL A 90 -6.30 12.82 -1.83
N HIS A 91 -5.37 11.88 -1.80
CA HIS A 91 -5.61 10.52 -2.23
C HIS A 91 -5.93 9.67 -1.02
N ARG A 92 -6.92 8.79 -1.16
CA ARG A 92 -7.30 7.83 -0.15
C ARG A 92 -7.49 6.48 -0.83
N ASP A 93 -6.56 5.57 -0.60
CA ASP A 93 -6.63 4.23 -1.16
C ASP A 93 -6.71 3.20 -0.03
N GLN A 94 -7.52 2.17 -0.23
CA GLN A 94 -7.52 0.99 0.62
C GLN A 94 -6.46 0.02 0.08
N ARG A 95 -5.59 -0.47 0.97
CA ARG A 95 -4.55 -1.43 0.64
C ARG A 95 -4.57 -2.59 1.59
N VAL A 96 -4.44 -3.79 1.04
CA VAL A 96 -4.22 -5.00 1.82
C VAL A 96 -2.74 -5.09 2.13
N LEU A 97 -2.38 -5.21 3.41
CA LEU A 97 -1.01 -5.39 3.87
C LEU A 97 -0.90 -6.66 4.70
N LEU A 98 0.32 -7.21 4.71
CA LEU A 98 0.70 -8.36 5.51
C LEU A 98 1.40 -7.88 6.77
N PHE A 99 1.07 -8.48 7.90
CA PHE A 99 1.64 -8.17 9.19
C PHE A 99 2.20 -9.42 9.83
N GLU A 100 3.31 -9.27 10.53
CA GLU A 100 3.82 -10.22 11.50
C GLU A 100 3.82 -9.52 12.85
N GLY A 101 3.01 -10.00 13.79
CA GLY A 101 2.70 -9.21 14.97
C GLY A 101 2.10 -7.85 14.63
N ASN A 102 2.83 -6.79 15.02
CA ASN A 102 2.47 -5.40 14.74
C ASN A 102 3.31 -4.75 13.64
N ARG A 103 4.25 -5.48 13.02
CA ARG A 103 5.09 -4.95 11.93
C ARG A 103 4.47 -5.29 10.58
N VAL A 104 4.44 -4.32 9.67
CA VAL A 104 4.18 -4.60 8.25
C VAL A 104 5.36 -5.37 7.69
N ILE A 105 5.07 -6.47 7.01
CA ILE A 105 6.06 -7.26 6.28
C ILE A 105 5.79 -7.19 4.78
N ASP A 106 6.85 -7.33 3.98
CA ASP A 106 6.71 -7.44 2.54
C ASP A 106 6.33 -8.86 2.10
N VAL A 107 5.84 -9.00 0.88
CA VAL A 107 5.40 -10.30 0.33
C VAL A 107 6.54 -11.33 0.29
N PRO A 108 7.78 -10.99 -0.12
CA PRO A 108 8.89 -11.93 -0.04
C PRO A 108 9.19 -12.43 1.39
N THR A 109 9.11 -11.56 2.39
CA THR A 109 9.32 -11.95 3.80
C THR A 109 8.19 -12.89 4.25
N ALA A 110 6.94 -12.59 3.92
CA ALA A 110 5.80 -13.47 4.21
C ALA A 110 5.98 -14.87 3.59
N LEU A 111 6.40 -14.96 2.32
CA LEU A 111 6.69 -16.24 1.67
C LEU A 111 7.83 -17.01 2.37
N SER A 112 8.85 -16.29 2.85
CA SER A 112 9.93 -16.87 3.65
C SER A 112 9.42 -17.47 4.96
N THR A 113 8.58 -16.73 5.68
CA THR A 113 8.02 -17.15 6.98
C THR A 113 7.09 -18.36 6.80
N LEU A 114 6.36 -18.42 5.68
CA LEU A 114 5.57 -19.58 5.29
C LEU A 114 6.39 -20.78 4.78
N GLY A 115 7.72 -20.64 4.65
CA GLY A 115 8.61 -21.70 4.15
C GLY A 115 8.59 -21.90 2.63
N ASP A 116 7.94 -21.02 1.87
CA ASP A 116 7.86 -21.07 0.40
C ASP A 116 9.06 -20.38 -0.26
N VAL A 117 10.26 -20.92 0.04
CA VAL A 117 11.53 -20.42 -0.47
C VAL A 117 11.59 -20.37 -2.01
N PRO A 118 11.07 -21.36 -2.76
CA PRO A 118 11.06 -21.30 -4.22
C PRO A 118 10.22 -20.13 -4.76
N ALA A 119 9.01 -19.90 -4.24
CA ALA A 119 8.17 -18.79 -4.67
C ALA A 119 8.81 -17.44 -4.29
N GLN A 120 9.39 -17.34 -3.09
CA GLN A 120 10.12 -16.15 -2.66
C GLN A 120 11.25 -15.81 -3.63
N GLN A 121 12.10 -16.78 -3.98
CA GLN A 121 13.22 -16.55 -4.90
C GLN A 121 12.73 -16.13 -6.30
N GLN A 122 11.66 -16.74 -6.79
CA GLN A 122 11.08 -16.37 -8.08
C GLN A 122 10.57 -14.92 -8.05
N LEU A 123 9.88 -14.53 -6.98
CA LEU A 123 9.39 -13.18 -6.77
C LEU A 123 10.53 -12.16 -6.70
N LEU A 124 11.57 -12.44 -5.93
CA LEU A 124 12.75 -11.58 -5.82
C LEU A 124 13.45 -11.37 -7.16
N ARG A 125 13.54 -12.41 -8.01
CA ARG A 125 14.05 -12.27 -9.39
C ARG A 125 13.17 -11.37 -10.26
N ARG A 126 11.85 -11.47 -10.15
CA ARG A 126 10.92 -10.59 -10.88
C ARG A 126 11.08 -9.14 -10.41
N ILE A 127 11.15 -8.91 -9.11
CA ILE A 127 11.36 -7.58 -8.51
C ILE A 127 12.70 -7.00 -8.98
N SER A 128 13.79 -7.77 -8.95
CA SER A 128 15.11 -7.29 -9.38
C SER A 128 15.13 -6.97 -10.87
N ASN A 129 14.51 -7.80 -11.72
CA ASN A 129 14.39 -7.52 -13.16
C ASN A 129 13.66 -6.21 -13.43
N HIS A 130 12.55 -5.95 -12.72
CA HIS A 130 11.81 -4.70 -12.86
C HIS A 130 12.61 -3.50 -12.32
N ARG A 131 13.31 -3.63 -11.19
CA ARG A 131 14.20 -2.58 -10.68
C ARG A 131 15.33 -2.27 -11.66
N ASN A 132 15.95 -3.28 -12.25
CA ASN A 132 17.02 -3.10 -13.22
C ASN A 132 16.51 -2.41 -14.49
N ALA A 133 15.33 -2.79 -14.99
CA ALA A 133 14.68 -2.12 -16.10
C ALA A 133 14.35 -0.65 -15.78
N ALA A 134 13.84 -0.38 -14.57
CA ALA A 134 13.57 0.98 -14.12
C ALA A 134 14.84 1.83 -14.09
N THR A 135 15.92 1.31 -13.51
CA THR A 135 17.23 1.98 -13.46
C THR A 135 17.76 2.26 -14.86
N ALA A 136 17.70 1.28 -15.77
CA ALA A 136 18.18 1.44 -17.14
C ALA A 136 17.41 2.53 -17.89
N LEU A 137 16.08 2.54 -17.80
CA LEU A 137 15.25 3.54 -18.47
C LEU A 137 15.41 4.93 -17.85
N THR A 138 15.54 5.00 -16.52
CA THR A 138 15.82 6.27 -15.82
C THR A 138 17.19 6.83 -16.23
N ALA A 139 18.20 5.97 -16.39
CA ALA A 139 19.52 6.37 -16.89
C ALA A 139 19.44 6.92 -18.33
N VAL A 140 18.64 6.30 -19.21
CA VAL A 140 18.35 6.86 -20.55
C VAL A 140 17.70 8.23 -20.42
N GLY A 141 16.78 8.40 -19.47
CA GLY A 141 16.16 9.68 -19.16
C GLY A 141 17.18 10.77 -18.79
N PHE A 142 18.13 10.45 -17.92
CA PHE A 142 19.21 11.38 -17.54
C PHE A 142 20.14 11.71 -18.73
N THR A 143 20.45 10.74 -19.59
CA THR A 143 21.20 11.00 -20.82
C THR A 143 20.44 11.96 -21.74
N GLY A 144 19.12 11.79 -21.87
CA GLY A 144 18.26 12.71 -22.60
C GLY A 144 18.31 14.13 -22.01
N MET A 145 18.25 14.25 -20.69
CA MET A 145 18.36 15.54 -19.99
C MET A 145 19.69 16.23 -20.26
N ALA A 146 20.80 15.49 -20.20
CA ALA A 146 22.12 16.02 -20.52
C ALA A 146 22.20 16.49 -21.99
N ALA A 147 21.66 15.70 -22.93
CA ALA A 147 21.59 16.09 -24.34
C ALA A 147 20.74 17.36 -24.56
N THR A 148 19.64 17.51 -23.83
CA THR A 148 18.83 18.74 -23.85
C THR A 148 19.64 19.95 -23.39
N LEU A 149 20.33 19.84 -22.25
CA LEU A 149 21.13 20.94 -21.71
C LEU A 149 22.28 21.33 -22.65
N VAL A 150 23.01 20.34 -23.17
CA VAL A 150 24.07 20.57 -24.16
C VAL A 150 23.51 21.19 -25.43
N GLY A 151 22.35 20.73 -25.90
CA GLY A 151 21.67 21.32 -27.06
C GLY A 151 21.26 22.77 -26.85
N LEU A 152 20.80 23.14 -25.65
CA LEU A 152 20.47 24.54 -25.33
C LEU A 152 21.71 25.44 -25.30
N VAL A 153 22.81 24.98 -24.68
CA VAL A 153 24.07 25.73 -24.67
C VAL A 153 24.63 25.89 -26.09
N GLY A 154 24.63 24.82 -26.89
CA GLY A 154 25.08 24.87 -28.27
C GLY A 154 24.22 25.78 -29.15
N PHE A 155 22.92 25.88 -28.88
CA PHE A 155 22.02 26.81 -29.56
C PHE A 155 22.38 28.27 -29.25
N ASP A 156 22.70 28.58 -27.99
CA ASP A 156 23.10 29.93 -27.55
C ASP A 156 24.45 30.35 -28.17
N GLU A 157 25.38 29.39 -28.33
CA GLU A 157 26.69 29.63 -28.93
C GLU A 157 26.70 29.57 -30.48
N ALA A 158 25.57 29.24 -31.11
CA ALA A 158 25.50 29.03 -32.56
C ALA A 158 25.77 30.32 -33.34
N ARG A 159 26.68 30.25 -34.33
CA ARG A 159 27.06 31.41 -35.16
C ARG A 159 26.32 31.48 -36.49
N THR A 160 25.61 30.41 -36.85
CA THR A 160 24.83 30.31 -38.08
C THR A 160 23.46 29.71 -37.81
N LEU A 161 22.50 29.99 -38.71
CA LEU A 161 21.15 29.43 -38.60
C LEU A 161 21.14 27.90 -38.66
N GLU A 162 21.98 27.30 -39.50
CA GLU A 162 22.09 25.85 -39.65
C GLU A 162 22.65 25.18 -38.38
N GLN A 163 23.63 25.81 -37.71
CA GLN A 163 24.12 25.37 -36.41
C GLN A 163 23.03 25.45 -35.34
N ALA A 164 22.28 26.56 -35.31
CA ALA A 164 21.17 26.73 -34.37
C ALA A 164 20.08 25.67 -34.59
N GLN A 165 19.71 25.36 -35.84
CA GLN A 165 18.74 24.29 -36.14
C GLN A 165 19.23 22.91 -35.69
N THR A 166 20.53 22.62 -35.88
CA THR A 166 21.14 21.37 -35.43
C THR A 166 21.07 21.22 -33.91
N TRP A 167 21.46 22.27 -33.16
CA TRP A 167 21.43 22.26 -31.71
C TRP A 167 20.01 22.25 -31.14
N SER A 168 19.07 22.92 -31.81
CA SER A 168 17.64 22.83 -31.48
C SER A 168 17.11 21.41 -31.66
N LEU A 169 17.53 20.69 -32.71
CA LEU A 169 17.15 19.29 -32.92
C LEU A 169 17.74 18.40 -31.81
N VAL A 170 19.02 18.56 -31.47
CA VAL A 170 19.67 17.84 -30.35
C VAL A 170 18.91 18.08 -29.04
N SER A 171 18.54 19.33 -28.77
CA SER A 171 17.79 19.70 -27.57
C SER A 171 16.41 19.03 -27.52
N GLY A 172 15.67 19.11 -28.63
CA GLY A 172 14.34 18.53 -28.77
C GLY A 172 14.35 16.99 -28.67
N THR A 173 15.28 16.33 -29.36
CA THR A 173 15.46 14.88 -29.26
C THR A 173 15.86 14.47 -27.84
N GLY A 174 16.78 15.20 -27.22
CA GLY A 174 17.14 14.99 -25.81
C GLY A 174 15.92 15.06 -24.88
N ALA A 175 15.02 16.01 -25.11
CA ALA A 175 13.85 16.22 -24.26
C ALA A 175 12.84 15.07 -24.41
N VAL A 176 12.66 14.56 -25.63
CA VAL A 176 11.83 13.37 -25.90
C VAL A 176 12.42 12.13 -25.23
N VAL A 177 13.73 11.92 -25.34
CA VAL A 177 14.43 10.80 -24.70
C VAL A 177 14.36 10.90 -23.17
N MET A 178 14.50 12.12 -22.63
CA MET A 178 14.37 12.39 -21.19
C MET A 178 12.99 11.95 -20.68
N LEU A 179 11.92 12.44 -21.31
CA LEU A 179 10.56 12.11 -20.91
C LEU A 179 10.26 10.63 -21.10
N GLY A 180 10.68 10.05 -22.23
CA GLY A 180 10.52 8.62 -22.51
C GLY A 180 11.23 7.73 -21.50
N GLY A 181 12.46 8.06 -21.13
CA GLY A 181 13.24 7.33 -20.13
C GLY A 181 12.65 7.44 -18.72
N MET A 182 12.26 8.64 -18.30
CA MET A 182 11.69 8.87 -16.97
C MET A 182 10.31 8.20 -16.80
N ILE A 183 9.39 8.40 -17.76
CA ILE A 183 8.07 7.76 -17.74
C ILE A 183 8.22 6.25 -17.91
N GLY A 184 9.06 5.83 -18.86
CA GLY A 184 9.34 4.41 -19.11
C GLY A 184 9.91 3.71 -17.88
N GLY A 185 10.76 4.38 -17.09
CA GLY A 185 11.32 3.84 -15.85
C GLY A 185 10.32 3.79 -14.69
N ALA A 186 9.34 4.68 -14.65
CA ALA A 186 8.33 4.72 -13.58
C ALA A 186 7.44 3.48 -13.55
N PHE A 187 7.04 2.94 -14.71
CA PHE A 187 6.21 1.74 -14.81
C PHE A 187 6.83 0.49 -14.16
N PRO A 188 8.04 0.05 -14.54
CA PRO A 188 8.67 -1.10 -13.91
C PRO A 188 9.02 -0.83 -12.44
N ALA A 189 9.36 0.41 -12.05
CA ALA A 189 9.54 0.76 -10.64
C ALA A 189 8.24 0.55 -9.83
N ALA A 190 7.11 1.04 -10.35
CA ALA A 190 5.80 0.83 -9.75
C ALA A 190 5.46 -0.66 -9.66
N ARG A 191 5.70 -1.42 -10.74
CA ARG A 191 5.44 -2.87 -10.74
C ARG A 191 6.29 -3.63 -9.72
N ALA A 192 7.56 -3.26 -9.57
CA ALA A 192 8.44 -3.83 -8.54
C ALA A 192 7.92 -3.53 -7.13
N ARG A 193 7.43 -2.30 -6.90
CA ARG A 193 6.83 -1.91 -5.62
C ARG A 193 5.54 -2.68 -5.34
N THR A 194 4.66 -2.82 -6.34
CA THR A 194 3.44 -3.61 -6.24
C THR A 194 3.76 -5.06 -5.88
N LEU A 195 4.68 -5.71 -6.60
CA LEU A 195 5.09 -7.09 -6.29
C LEU A 195 5.69 -7.26 -4.89
N LEU A 196 6.29 -6.21 -4.34
CA LEU A 196 6.90 -6.25 -3.02
C LEU A 196 5.87 -6.06 -1.90
N MET A 197 4.92 -5.12 -2.07
CA MET A 197 4.02 -4.70 -0.99
C MET A 197 2.57 -5.17 -1.14
N ASP A 198 2.13 -5.50 -2.35
CA ASP A 198 0.74 -5.87 -2.62
C ASP A 198 0.59 -7.39 -2.64
N PRO A 199 -0.03 -7.99 -1.61
CA PRO A 199 -0.26 -9.43 -1.57
C PRO A 199 -1.16 -9.90 -2.71
N MET A 200 -2.08 -9.07 -3.21
CA MET A 200 -2.99 -9.45 -4.31
C MET A 200 -2.26 -9.59 -5.65
N ALA A 201 -1.03 -9.09 -5.76
CA ALA A 201 -0.21 -9.27 -6.95
C ALA A 201 0.53 -10.63 -6.98
N THR A 202 0.52 -11.37 -5.86
CA THR A 202 1.29 -12.61 -5.68
C THR A 202 0.43 -13.79 -5.23
N PHE A 203 -0.46 -13.56 -4.27
CA PHE A 203 -1.38 -14.58 -3.74
C PHE A 203 -2.72 -14.53 -4.47
N GLU A 204 -3.38 -15.68 -4.58
CA GLU A 204 -4.79 -15.70 -4.97
C GLU A 204 -5.68 -15.08 -3.88
N ALA A 205 -6.89 -14.66 -4.25
CA ALA A 205 -7.84 -14.07 -3.31
C ALA A 205 -8.13 -15.03 -2.14
N GLY A 206 -7.88 -14.57 -0.90
CA GLY A 206 -8.04 -15.37 0.32
C GLY A 206 -6.98 -16.44 0.56
N GLU A 207 -6.03 -16.65 -0.36
CA GLU A 207 -4.97 -17.64 -0.19
C GLU A 207 -4.01 -17.24 0.94
N ALA A 208 -3.61 -15.96 0.99
CA ALA A 208 -2.75 -15.45 2.04
C ALA A 208 -3.37 -15.67 3.44
N GLU A 209 -4.66 -15.34 3.60
CA GLU A 209 -5.39 -15.55 4.85
C GLU A 209 -5.50 -17.03 5.24
N ARG A 210 -5.64 -17.93 4.26
CA ARG A 210 -5.65 -19.37 4.53
C ARG A 210 -4.27 -19.85 5.00
N ARG A 211 -3.20 -19.53 4.25
CA ARG A 211 -1.84 -19.95 4.58
C ARG A 211 -1.35 -19.36 5.91
N PHE A 212 -1.74 -18.13 6.21
CA PHE A 212 -1.41 -17.47 7.48
C PHE A 212 -2.09 -18.17 8.66
N ARG A 213 -3.39 -18.49 8.55
CA ARG A 213 -4.07 -19.28 9.59
C ARG A 213 -3.43 -20.64 9.81
N GLU A 214 -3.10 -21.35 8.73
CA GLU A 214 -2.39 -22.65 8.84
C GLU A 214 -1.02 -22.52 9.53
N HIS A 215 -0.30 -21.42 9.29
CA HIS A 215 0.96 -21.12 9.95
C HIS A 215 0.76 -20.78 11.43
N ASP A 216 -0.22 -19.93 11.74
CA ASP A 216 -0.53 -19.52 13.11
C ASP A 216 -1.02 -20.70 13.97
N ASP A 217 -1.80 -21.61 13.38
CA ASP A 217 -2.22 -22.87 14.04
C ASP A 217 -1.01 -23.75 14.38
N GLN A 218 -0.03 -23.84 13.46
CA GLN A 218 1.21 -24.58 13.69
C GLN A 218 2.08 -23.90 14.76
N LEU A 219 2.17 -22.58 14.73
CA LEU A 219 2.89 -21.78 15.73
C LEU A 219 2.25 -21.95 17.12
N ALA A 220 0.92 -21.84 17.21
CA ALA A 220 0.18 -22.06 18.45
C ALA A 220 0.42 -23.47 19.01
N ALA A 221 0.35 -24.50 18.15
CA ALA A 221 0.63 -25.87 18.54
C ALA A 221 2.08 -26.07 19.01
N ALA A 222 3.07 -25.47 18.34
CA ALA A 222 4.48 -25.53 18.71
C ALA A 222 4.75 -24.85 20.07
N LEU A 223 4.01 -23.78 20.36
CA LEU A 223 4.08 -23.03 21.61
C LEU A 223 3.21 -23.62 22.73
N GLY A 224 2.47 -24.70 22.47
CA GLY A 224 1.58 -25.34 23.44
C GLY A 224 0.37 -24.48 23.83
N LEU A 225 -0.03 -23.54 22.98
CA LEU A 225 -1.19 -22.68 23.19
C LEU A 225 -2.47 -23.40 22.75
N SER A 226 -3.49 -23.36 23.61
CA SER A 226 -4.82 -23.87 23.25
C SER A 226 -5.61 -22.86 22.43
N PRO A 227 -6.62 -23.30 21.64
CA PRO A 227 -7.43 -22.40 20.81
C PRO A 227 -8.07 -21.25 21.60
N ALA A 228 -8.57 -21.53 22.81
CA ALA A 228 -9.16 -20.51 23.67
C ALA A 228 -8.14 -19.43 24.13
N GLN A 229 -6.86 -19.80 24.25
CA GLN A 229 -5.81 -18.85 24.59
C GLN A 229 -5.43 -17.99 23.38
N VAL A 230 -5.38 -18.59 22.19
CA VAL A 230 -5.17 -17.86 20.93
C VAL A 230 -6.28 -16.83 20.72
N ASP A 231 -7.55 -17.25 20.84
CA ASP A 231 -8.71 -16.36 20.71
C ASP A 231 -8.64 -15.18 21.69
N ALA A 232 -8.23 -15.43 22.94
CA ALA A 232 -8.07 -14.40 23.95
C ALA A 232 -6.94 -13.40 23.60
N ILE A 233 -5.81 -13.89 23.09
CA ILE A 233 -4.68 -13.06 22.65
C ILE A 233 -5.10 -12.18 21.47
N GLU A 234 -5.78 -12.76 20.48
CA GLU A 234 -6.24 -12.03 19.29
C GLU A 234 -7.39 -11.06 19.59
N ALA A 235 -8.24 -11.36 20.57
CA ALA A 235 -9.26 -10.44 21.05
C ALA A 235 -8.64 -9.21 21.76
N GLU A 236 -7.55 -9.40 22.49
CA GLU A 236 -6.80 -8.29 23.11
C GLU A 236 -6.07 -7.44 22.07
N GLY A 237 -5.43 -8.06 21.07
CA GLY A 237 -4.70 -7.35 20.01
C GLY A 237 -5.57 -6.54 19.04
N ARG A 238 -6.89 -6.75 19.06
CA ARG A 238 -7.87 -5.99 18.26
C ARG A 238 -8.41 -4.74 18.95
N ARG A 239 -8.12 -4.53 20.23
CA ARG A 239 -8.54 -3.36 21.01
C ARG A 239 -7.51 -2.23 20.91
#